data_AF-A0AAW8EU69-F1
#
_entry.id   AF-A0AAW8EU69-F1
#
_cell.length_a   1.000
_cell.length_b   1.000
_cell.length_c   1.000
_cell.angle_alpha   90.00
_cell.angle_beta   90.00
_cell.angle_gamma   90.00
#
_symmetry.space_group_name_H-M   'P 1'
#
loop_
_entity.id
_entity.type
_entity.pdbx_description
1 polymer ?
#
loop_
_entity_poly.entity_id
_entity_poly.type
_entity_poly.pdbx_seq_one_letter_code
_entity_poly.pdbx_strand_id
1 'polypeptide(L)'
;MSTPIKFVLHVFIGVILGVAVLFLGLCAAVTFAFATAGPVLLPGVFKAWSTTENEMPAMNFEPNYVGVLLVIVVVATLYGYVAFQSGRRISASGLNVCP
;
A
#
# COMPACT_ATOMS: atom_id res chain seq x y z
N MET A 1 -13.12 2.26 -25.77
CA MET A 1 -13.15 2.37 -24.30
C MET A 1 -12.81 3.79 -23.91
N SER A 2 -13.72 4.53 -23.28
CA SER A 2 -13.56 5.97 -23.01
C SER A 2 -12.44 6.23 -21.99
N THR A 3 -11.72 7.34 -22.15
CA THR A 3 -10.67 7.82 -21.25
C THR A 3 -11.04 7.78 -19.75
N PRO A 4 -12.26 8.18 -19.32
CA PRO A 4 -12.67 8.06 -17.92
C PRO A 4 -12.70 6.62 -17.40
N ILE A 5 -13.12 5.64 -18.20
CA ILE A 5 -13.18 4.22 -17.77
C ILE A 5 -11.76 3.68 -17.52
N LYS A 6 -10.78 4.06 -18.36
CA LYS A 6 -9.39 3.66 -18.17
C LYS A 6 -8.80 4.25 -16.89
N PHE A 7 -9.17 5.49 -16.56
CA PHE A 7 -8.73 6.13 -15.32
C PHE A 7 -9.29 5.41 -14.09
N VAL A 8 -10.60 5.12 -14.08
CA VAL A 8 -11.26 4.39 -13.00
C VAL A 8 -10.60 3.02 -12.78
N LEU A 9 -10.30 2.28 -13.84
CA LEU A 9 -9.60 0.99 -13.72
C LEU A 9 -8.22 1.10 -13.07
N HIS A 10 -7.43 2.11 -13.41
CA HIS A 10 -6.13 2.32 -12.78
C HIS A 10 -6.26 2.68 -11.30
N VAL A 11 -7.29 3.44 -10.92
CA VAL A 11 -7.57 3.71 -9.50
C VAL A 11 -7.92 2.41 -8.76
N PHE A 12 -8.77 1.55 -9.33
CA PHE A 12 -9.08 0.25 -8.72
C PHE A 12 -7.85 -0.66 -8.57
N ILE A 13 -6.99 -0.72 -9.58
CA ILE A 13 -5.72 -1.46 -9.51
C ILE A 13 -4.84 -0.87 -8.40
N GLY A 14 -4.77 0.46 -8.32
CA GLY A 14 -4.03 1.16 -7.27
C GLY A 14 -4.54 0.85 -5.86
N VAL A 15 -5.85 0.73 -5.67
CA VAL A 15 -6.46 0.33 -4.38
C VAL A 15 -6.05 -1.10 -4.02
N ILE A 16 -6.20 -2.05 -4.95
CA ILE A 16 -5.80 -3.46 -4.73
C ILE A 16 -4.31 -3.55 -4.39
N LEU A 17 -3.47 -2.80 -5.11
CA LEU A 17 -2.04 -2.71 -4.84
C LEU A 17 -1.76 -2.14 -3.45
N GLY A 18 -2.47 -1.08 -3.06
CA GLY A 18 -2.36 -0.48 -1.73
C GLY A 18 -2.68 -1.48 -0.61
N VAL A 19 -3.76 -2.24 -0.76
CA VAL A 19 -4.15 -3.29 0.20
C VAL A 19 -3.09 -4.39 0.26
N ALA A 20 -2.57 -4.84 -0.89
CA ALA A 20 -1.55 -5.88 -0.95
C ALA A 20 -0.23 -5.44 -0.29
N VAL A 21 0.23 -4.23 -0.58
CA VAL A 21 1.45 -3.67 0.02
C VAL A 21 1.29 -3.51 1.54
N LEU A 22 0.14 -3.02 1.99
CA LEU A 22 -0.14 -2.87 3.42
C LEU A 22 -0.16 -4.22 4.14
N PHE A 23 -0.81 -5.22 3.56
CA PHE A 23 -0.83 -6.58 4.11
C PHE A 23 0.59 -7.16 4.25
N LEU A 24 1.40 -7.07 3.20
CA LEU A 24 2.80 -7.52 3.25
C LEU A 24 3.62 -6.76 4.29
N GLY A 25 3.41 -5.45 4.42
CA GLY A 25 4.04 -4.63 5.44
C GLY A 25 3.68 -5.05 6.86
N LEU A 26 2.42 -5.39 7.11
CA LEU A 26 1.96 -5.91 8.40
C LEU A 26 2.57 -7.27 8.72
N CYS A 27 2.59 -8.20 7.75
CA CYS A 27 3.24 -9.50 7.93
C CYS A 27 4.73 -9.33 8.27
N ALA A 28 5.44 -8.45 7.56
CA ALA A 28 6.84 -8.15 7.84
C ALA A 28 7.03 -7.54 9.23
N ALA A 29 6.18 -6.58 9.63
CA ALA A 29 6.22 -5.93 10.94
C ALA A 29 5.99 -6.93 12.08
N VAL A 30 5.00 -7.81 11.96
CA VAL A 30 4.72 -8.86 12.96
C VAL A 30 5.87 -9.85 13.05
N THR A 31 6.43 -10.26 11.91
CA THR A 31 7.58 -11.17 11.86
C THR A 31 8.79 -10.55 12.54
N PHE A 32 9.03 -9.26 12.30
CA PHE A 32 10.11 -8.51 12.91
C PHE A 32 9.91 -8.32 14.43
N ALA A 33 8.69 -7.98 14.86
CA ALA A 33 8.34 -7.87 16.28
C ALA A 33 8.58 -9.19 17.01
N PHE A 34 8.23 -10.31 16.38
CA PHE A 34 8.45 -11.64 16.94
C PHE A 34 9.94 -11.99 17.01
N ALA A 35 10.69 -11.75 15.93
CA ALA A 35 12.11 -12.08 15.84
C ALA A 35 12.99 -11.23 16.79
N THR A 36 12.60 -9.98 17.05
CA THR A 36 13.37 -9.05 17.88
C THR A 36 12.88 -8.95 19.32
N ALA A 37 11.74 -9.56 19.64
CA ALA A 37 11.00 -9.36 20.90
C ALA A 37 10.74 -7.87 21.24
N GLY A 38 10.88 -6.98 20.25
CA GLY A 38 10.73 -5.54 20.40
C GLY A 38 9.38 -5.04 19.89
N PRO A 39 8.86 -3.93 20.43
CA PRO A 39 7.68 -3.30 19.88
C PRO A 39 7.97 -2.71 18.49
N VAL A 40 7.07 -2.95 17.54
CA VAL A 40 7.11 -2.35 16.20
C VAL A 40 6.03 -1.30 16.10
N LEU A 41 6.42 -0.09 15.74
CA LEU A 41 5.53 1.04 15.53
C LEU A 41 5.67 1.49 14.08
N LEU A 42 4.58 1.42 13.32
CA LEU A 42 4.40 2.23 12.11
C LEU A 42 3.56 3.45 12.49
N PRO A 43 4.17 4.63 12.62
CA PRO A 43 3.47 5.85 13.03
C PRO A 43 2.23 6.09 12.18
N GLY A 44 1.10 6.29 12.86
CA GLY A 44 -0.18 6.54 12.22
C GLY A 44 -0.90 5.33 11.65
N VAL A 45 -0.25 4.16 11.47
CA VAL A 45 -0.85 2.99 10.80
C VAL A 45 -1.10 1.83 11.77
N PHE A 46 -0.11 1.48 12.58
CA PHE A 46 -0.13 0.21 13.31
C PHE A 46 0.90 0.18 14.43
N LYS A 47 0.56 -0.52 15.51
CA LYS A 47 1.49 -0.88 16.59
C LYS A 47 1.38 -2.37 16.89
N ALA A 48 2.50 -3.07 16.96
CA ALA A 48 2.61 -4.44 17.45
C ALA A 48 3.61 -4.54 18.58
N TRP A 49 3.33 -5.42 19.54
CA TRP A 49 4.27 -5.74 20.60
C TRP A 49 4.07 -7.17 21.09
N SER A 50 5.16 -7.79 21.50
CA SER A 50 5.15 -9.12 22.10
C SER A 50 4.82 -9.01 23.59
N THR A 51 3.96 -9.90 24.07
CA THR A 51 3.68 -10.11 25.49
C THR A 51 3.72 -11.61 25.79
N THR A 52 3.73 -11.97 27.08
CA THR A 52 3.57 -13.34 27.52
C THR A 52 2.22 -13.47 28.19
N GLU A 53 1.37 -14.36 27.66
CA GLU A 53 0.09 -14.70 28.27
C GLU A 53 0.02 -16.22 28.46
N ASN A 54 -0.29 -16.68 29.67
CA ASN A 54 -0.36 -18.11 30.03
C ASN A 54 0.91 -18.90 29.67
N GLU A 55 2.09 -18.35 29.94
CA GLU A 55 3.41 -18.94 29.59
C GLU A 55 3.62 -19.13 28.07
N MET A 56 2.78 -18.53 27.23
CA MET A 56 2.88 -18.61 25.77
C MET A 56 3.22 -17.23 25.17
N PRO A 57 4.04 -17.17 24.10
CA PRO A 57 4.26 -15.95 23.35
C PRO A 57 2.94 -15.47 22.73
N ALA A 58 2.52 -14.26 23.08
CA ALA A 58 1.34 -13.59 22.54
C ALA A 58 1.78 -12.35 21.76
N MET A 59 1.17 -12.13 20.59
CA MET A 59 1.41 -10.93 19.80
C MET A 59 0.19 -10.04 19.88
N ASN A 60 0.36 -8.85 20.46
CA ASN A 60 -0.67 -7.83 20.49
C ASN A 60 -0.54 -6.92 19.28
N PHE A 61 -1.68 -6.48 18.76
CA PHE A 61 -1.75 -5.57 17.63
C PHE A 61 -2.85 -4.51 17.82
N GLU A 62 -2.50 -3.27 17.52
CA GLU A 62 -3.39 -2.12 17.58
C GLU A 62 -3.39 -1.41 16.21
N PRO A 63 -4.39 -1.66 15.35
CA PRO A 63 -4.48 -1.04 14.04
C PRO A 63 -5.13 0.35 14.13
N ASN A 64 -4.54 1.33 13.44
CA ASN A 64 -5.20 2.61 13.19
C ASN A 64 -5.90 2.56 11.84
N TYR A 65 -7.22 2.36 11.87
CA TYR A 65 -8.04 2.24 10.66
C TYR A 65 -7.96 3.46 9.73
N VAL A 66 -7.81 4.67 10.29
CA VAL A 66 -7.67 5.90 9.50
C VAL A 66 -6.33 5.91 8.78
N GLY A 67 -5.25 5.54 9.45
CA GLY A 67 -3.93 5.44 8.82
C GLY A 67 -3.85 4.38 7.75
N VAL A 68 -4.46 3.21 8.00
CA VAL A 68 -4.57 2.14 7.00
C VAL A 68 -5.27 2.64 5.73
N LEU A 69 -6.40 3.33 5.89
CA LEU A 69 -7.13 3.92 4.77
C LEU A 69 -6.27 4.95 4.02
N LEU A 70 -5.57 5.82 4.74
CA LEU A 70 -4.68 6.83 4.15
C LEU A 70 -3.55 6.19 3.32
N VAL A 71 -2.92 5.12 3.80
CA VAL A 71 -1.88 4.40 3.04
C VAL A 71 -2.45 3.87 1.73
N ILE A 72 -3.63 3.24 1.76
CA ILE A 72 -4.28 2.71 0.55
C ILE A 72 -4.57 3.84 -0.44
N VAL A 73 -5.13 4.97 0.03
CA VAL A 73 -5.44 6.12 -0.81
C VAL A 73 -4.17 6.73 -1.41
N VAL A 74 -3.09 6.85 -0.64
CA VAL A 74 -1.79 7.35 -1.11
C VAL A 74 -1.24 6.43 -2.20
N VAL A 75 -1.19 5.12 -1.98
CA VAL A 75 -0.70 4.16 -2.98
C VAL A 75 -1.56 4.19 -4.25
N ALA A 76 -2.89 4.24 -4.11
CA ALA A 76 -3.80 4.29 -5.24
C ALA A 76 -3.63 5.58 -6.07
N THR A 77 -3.46 6.72 -5.39
CA THR A 77 -3.25 8.02 -6.02
C THR A 77 -1.90 8.09 -6.73
N LEU A 78 -0.83 7.59 -6.09
CA LEU A 78 0.50 7.51 -6.69
C LEU A 78 0.50 6.61 -7.93
N TYR A 79 -0.11 5.43 -7.84
CA TYR A 79 -0.23 4.52 -8.98
C TYR A 79 -1.01 5.16 -10.13
N GLY A 80 -2.18 5.74 -9.83
CA GLY A 80 -3.00 6.44 -10.83
C GLY A 80 -2.26 7.60 -11.49
N TYR A 81 -1.50 8.38 -10.71
CA TYR A 81 -0.70 9.48 -11.22
C TYR A 81 0.43 9.01 -12.15
N VAL A 82 1.17 7.97 -11.77
CA VAL A 82 2.23 7.37 -12.59
C VAL A 82 1.65 6.79 -13.87
N ALA A 83 0.55 6.05 -13.79
CA ALA A 83 -0.11 5.47 -14.95
C ALA A 83 -0.61 6.54 -15.93
N PHE A 84 -1.18 7.64 -15.41
CA PHE A 84 -1.63 8.76 -16.23
C PHE A 84 -0.47 9.46 -16.95
N GLN A 85 0.66 9.68 -16.27
CA GLN A 85 1.85 10.26 -16.89
C GLN A 85 2.45 9.35 -17.98
N SER A 86 2.55 8.05 -17.71
CA SER A 86 3.07 7.07 -18.67
C SER A 86 2.22 7.02 -19.95
N GLY A 87 0.89 7.11 -19.83
CA GLY A 87 -0.01 7.20 -20.98
C GLY A 87 0.22 8.45 -21.84
N ARG A 88 0.51 9.61 -21.22
CA ARG A 88 0.82 10.86 -21.95
C ARG A 88 2.14 10.78 -22.71
N ARG A 89 3.18 10.17 -22.13
CA ARG A 89 4.50 10.04 -22.76
C ARG A 89 4.44 9.19 -24.03
N ILE A 90 3.74 8.06 -24.00
CA ILE A 90 3.58 7.16 -25.15
C ILE A 90 2.83 7.85 -26.30
N SER A 91 1.80 8.64 -25.98
CA SER A 91 1.04 9.38 -26.99
C SER A 91 1.85 10.51 -27.64
N ALA A 92 2.77 11.14 -26.89
CA ALA A 92 3.66 12.17 -27.42
C ALA A 92 4.78 11.59 -28.29
N SER A 93 5.35 10.44 -27.91
CA SER A 93 6.36 9.76 -28.74
C SER A 93 5.79 9.21 -30.05
N GLY A 94 4.52 8.81 -30.06
CA GLY A 94 3.84 8.33 -31.27
C GLY A 94 3.58 9.41 -32.33
N LEU A 95 3.60 10.70 -31.97
CA LEU A 95 3.44 11.81 -32.91
C LEU A 95 4.74 12.13 -33.68
N ASN A 96 5.90 11.69 -33.19
CA ASN A 96 7.22 11.98 -33.79
C ASN A 96 7.67 10.93 -34.81
N VAL A 97 6.82 9.96 -35.17
CA VAL A 97 7.19 8.84 -36.06
C VAL A 97 6.56 8.93 -37.46
N CYS A 98 5.93 10.05 -37.81
CA CYS A 98 5.43 10.31 -39.16
C CYS A 98 6.33 11.34 -39.88
N PRO A 99 7.26 10.91 -40.76
CA PRO A 99 7.81 11.75 -41.83
C PRO A 99 6.79 11.96 -42.95
#